data_AF-A0ABD1Z226-F1
#
_entry.id   AF-A0ABD1Z226-F1
#
_cell.length_a   1.000
_cell.length_b   1.000
_cell.length_c   1.000
_cell.angle_alpha   90.00
_cell.angle_beta   90.00
_cell.angle_gamma   90.00
#
_symmetry.space_group_name_H-M   'P 1'
#
loop_
_entity.id
_entity.type
_entity.pdbx_description
1 polymer ?
#
loop_
_entity_poly.entity_id
_entity_poly.type
_entity_poly.pdbx_seq_one_letter_code
_entity_poly.pdbx_strand_id
1 'polypeptide(L)'
;MDELRVEFIKWSYGMLKLSINLPSFAYYSSLKARKQIVQLLDMIIGQQKQEMAEGQMRVLTSLLTVLDEKWEFTSESSIKDNLILLLFTGYNTSNNTWL
;
A
#
# COMPACT_ATOMS: atom_id res chain seq x y z
N MET A 1 4.17 5.77 10.62
CA MET A 1 5.00 4.84 9.79
C MET A 1 5.12 3.46 10.42
N ASP A 2 5.30 3.35 11.74
CA ASP A 2 5.39 2.03 12.40
C ASP A 2 4.12 1.20 12.32
N GLU A 3 2.95 1.83 12.43
CA GLU A 3 1.65 1.15 12.28
C GLU A 3 1.47 0.56 10.87
N LEU A 4 1.84 1.32 9.84
CA LEU A 4 1.83 0.85 8.45
C LEU A 4 2.75 -0.37 8.27
N ARG A 5 3.94 -0.36 8.88
CA ARG A 5 4.86 -1.50 8.85
C ARG A 5 4.24 -2.73 9.51
N VAL A 6 3.64 -2.59 10.69
CA VAL A 6 3.01 -3.70 11.43
C VAL A 6 1.90 -4.35 10.60
N GLU A 7 0.97 -3.55 10.08
CA GLU A 7 -0.13 -4.09 9.28
C GLU A 7 0.36 -4.66 7.95
N PHE A 8 1.39 -4.06 7.34
CA PHE A 8 2.00 -4.57 6.12
C PHE A 8 2.67 -5.95 6.30
N ILE A 9 3.41 -6.17 7.40
CA ILE A 9 4.00 -7.47 7.72
C ILE A 9 2.89 -8.52 7.93
N LYS A 10 1.84 -8.16 8.67
CA LYS A 10 0.69 -9.04 8.93
C LYS A 10 -0.07 -9.38 7.64
N TRP A 11 -0.24 -8.41 6.75
CA TRP A 11 -0.85 -8.61 5.44
C TRP A 11 0.00 -9.53 4.56
N SER A 12 1.28 -9.20 4.35
CA SER A 12 2.19 -9.96 3.50
C SER A 12 2.36 -11.40 3.99
N TYR A 13 2.49 -11.60 5.31
CA TYR A 13 2.55 -12.94 5.90
C TYR A 13 1.30 -13.77 5.57
N GLY A 14 0.08 -13.24 5.80
CA GLY A 14 -1.14 -14.00 5.59
C GLY A 14 -1.52 -14.19 4.12
N MET A 15 -1.08 -13.30 3.22
CA MET A 15 -1.24 -13.47 1.76
C MET A 15 -0.42 -14.63 1.20
N LEU A 16 0.69 -15.00 1.86
CA LEU A 16 1.55 -16.12 1.49
C LEU A 16 1.13 -17.45 2.14
N LYS A 17 0.01 -17.48 2.88
CA LYS A 17 -0.54 -18.69 3.51
C LYS A 17 -1.75 -19.21 2.74
N LEU A 18 -2.23 -20.40 3.13
CA LEU A 18 -3.46 -20.98 2.59
C LEU A 18 -4.62 -19.99 2.75
N SER A 19 -5.37 -19.81 1.66
CA SER A 19 -6.49 -18.88 1.53
C SER A 19 -7.75 -19.37 2.25
N ILE A 20 -7.64 -19.62 3.56
CA ILE A 20 -8.72 -20.07 4.42
C ILE A 20 -9.30 -18.86 5.16
N ASN A 21 -10.54 -18.50 4.83
CA ASN A 21 -11.22 -17.33 5.37
C ASN A 21 -12.02 -17.65 6.64
N LEU A 22 -11.34 -18.11 7.69
CA LEU A 22 -11.93 -18.40 9.00
C LEU A 22 -11.19 -17.64 10.11
N PRO A 23 -11.87 -17.27 11.21
CA PRO A 23 -11.22 -16.69 12.38
C PRO A 23 -10.04 -17.57 12.83
N SER A 24 -8.93 -16.94 13.24
CA SER A 24 -7.65 -17.59 13.61
C SER A 24 -6.74 -18.00 12.44
N PHE A 25 -7.21 -17.98 11.19
CA PHE A 25 -6.32 -18.21 10.05
C PHE A 25 -5.57 -16.94 9.66
N ALA A 26 -4.33 -17.12 9.16
CA ALA A 26 -3.47 -16.02 8.75
C ALA A 26 -4.11 -15.20 7.60
N TYR A 27 -4.78 -15.85 6.66
CA TYR A 27 -5.48 -15.19 5.55
C TYR A 27 -6.63 -14.29 6.03
N TYR A 28 -7.43 -14.74 7.00
CA TYR A 28 -8.47 -13.89 7.60
C TYR A 28 -7.87 -12.63 8.25
N SER A 29 -6.71 -12.78 8.91
CA SER A 29 -6.01 -11.67 9.55
C SER A 29 -5.35 -10.72 8.55
N SER A 30 -4.85 -11.21 7.41
CA SER A 30 -4.29 -10.37 6.35
C SER A 30 -5.34 -9.53 5.64
N LEU A 31 -6.57 -10.05 5.47
CA LEU A 31 -7.68 -9.27 4.92
C LEU A 31 -8.06 -8.08 5.81
N LYS A 32 -7.99 -8.25 7.14
CA LYS A 32 -8.17 -7.13 8.09
C LYS A 32 -7.02 -6.12 8.01
N ALA A 33 -5.79 -6.62 7.97
CA ALA A 33 -4.61 -5.78 7.83
C ALA A 33 -4.64 -4.96 6.53
N ARG A 34 -5.09 -5.54 5.41
CA ARG A 34 -5.27 -4.81 4.14
C ARG A 34 -6.21 -3.61 4.31
N LYS A 35 -7.32 -3.77 5.04
CA LYS A 35 -8.25 -2.65 5.30
C LYS A 35 -7.57 -1.53 6.09
N GLN A 36 -6.76 -1.86 7.09
CA GLN A 36 -6.01 -0.88 7.88
C GLN A 36 -4.92 -0.19 7.05
N ILE A 37 -4.20 -0.94 6.20
CA ILE A 37 -3.22 -0.36 5.26
C ILE A 37 -3.88 0.65 4.33
N VAL A 38 -5.04 0.32 3.76
CA VAL A 38 -5.79 1.24 2.89
C VAL A 38 -6.15 2.54 3.62
N GLN A 39 -6.63 2.46 4.87
CA GLN A 39 -6.95 3.64 5.68
C GLN A 39 -5.70 4.49 5.99
N LEU A 40 -4.58 3.86 6.30
CA LEU A 40 -3.31 4.55 6.53
C LEU A 40 -2.81 5.24 5.26
N LEU A 41 -2.94 4.58 4.10
CA LEU A 41 -2.59 5.17 2.81
C LEU A 41 -3.51 6.36 2.45
N ASP A 42 -4.80 6.29 2.77
CA ASP A 42 -5.72 7.42 2.57
C ASP A 42 -5.26 8.66 3.34
N MET A 43 -4.82 8.52 4.59
CA MET A 43 -4.27 9.63 5.37
C MET A 43 -2.98 10.18 4.77
N ILE A 44 -2.06 9.30 4.35
CA ILE A 44 -0.78 9.70 3.74
C ILE A 44 -1.03 10.43 2.41
N ILE A 45 -1.90 9.91 1.55
CA ILE A 45 -2.25 10.53 0.27
C ILE A 45 -2.92 11.89 0.51
N GLY A 46 -3.82 11.99 1.49
CA GLY A 46 -4.45 13.24 1.88
C GLY A 46 -3.42 14.31 2.26
N GLN A 47 -2.46 13.97 3.13
CA GLN A 47 -1.36 14.87 3.50
C GLN A 47 -0.52 15.27 2.29
N GLN A 48 -0.18 14.32 1.41
CA GLN A 48 0.59 14.61 0.21
C GLN A 48 -0.13 15.56 -0.76
N LYS A 49 -1.46 15.42 -0.90
CA LYS A 49 -2.25 16.35 -1.72
C LYS A 49 -2.25 17.78 -1.15
N GLN A 50 -2.20 17.92 0.17
CA GLN A 50 -2.02 19.23 0.82
C GLN A 50 -0.62 19.79 0.55
N GLU A 51 0.43 18.98 0.72
CA GLU A 51 1.82 19.37 0.39
C GLU A 51 1.97 19.79 -1.09
N MET A 52 1.28 19.11 -2.01
CA MET A 52 1.24 19.49 -3.44
C MET A 52 0.57 20.84 -3.68
N ALA A 53 -0.53 21.12 -2.99
CA ALA A 53 -1.22 22.41 -3.09
C ALA A 53 -0.33 23.56 -2.61
N GLU A 54 0.61 23.27 -1.71
CA GLU A 54 1.64 24.19 -1.22
C GLU A 54 2.89 24.25 -2.13
N GLY A 55 2.88 23.57 -3.28
CA GLY A 55 3.96 23.59 -4.27
C GLY A 55 5.10 22.61 -4.01
N GLN A 56 4.94 21.66 -3.07
CA GLN A 56 5.97 20.66 -2.77
C GLN A 56 5.78 19.40 -3.62
N MET A 57 6.78 19.05 -4.43
CA MET A 57 6.79 17.83 -5.23
C MET A 57 7.76 16.79 -4.63
N ARG A 58 7.22 15.60 -4.33
CA ARG A 58 7.91 14.42 -3.80
C ARG A 58 7.61 13.18 -4.66
N VAL A 59 8.37 12.11 -4.48
CA VAL A 59 8.17 10.83 -5.21
C VAL A 59 6.71 10.36 -5.14
N LEU A 60 6.09 10.40 -3.96
CA LEU A 60 4.69 9.99 -3.80
C LEU A 60 3.72 10.91 -4.54
N THR A 61 3.90 12.24 -4.47
CA THR A 61 3.09 13.18 -5.26
C THR A 61 3.22 12.96 -6.76
N SER A 62 4.40 12.54 -7.25
CA SER A 62 4.59 12.24 -8.68
C SER A 62 3.74 11.04 -9.11
N LEU A 63 3.62 10.01 -8.27
CA LEU A 63 2.73 8.88 -8.49
C LEU A 63 1.24 9.27 -8.47
N LEU A 64 0.86 10.29 -7.68
CA LEU A 64 -0.52 10.82 -7.67
C LEU A 64 -0.88 11.56 -8.97
N THR A 65 0.12 12.10 -9.67
CA THR A 65 -0.06 12.87 -10.91
C THR A 65 0.12 12.05 -12.18
N VAL A 66 0.53 10.79 -12.06
CA VAL A 66 0.72 9.90 -13.21
C VAL A 66 -0.65 9.55 -13.83
N LEU A 67 -0.75 9.81 -15.13
CA LEU A 67 -1.85 9.35 -15.95
C LEU A 67 -1.72 7.84 -16.16
N ASP A 68 -2.85 7.14 -16.17
CA ASP A 68 -2.92 5.72 -16.49
C ASP A 68 -2.75 5.49 -18.00
N GLU A 69 -2.77 4.21 -18.40
CA GLU A 69 -2.60 3.78 -19.80
C GLU A 69 -3.67 4.32 -20.76
N LYS A 70 -4.78 4.84 -20.21
CA LYS A 70 -5.89 5.45 -20.94
C LYS A 70 -5.82 6.97 -20.93
N TRP A 71 -4.73 7.54 -20.42
CA TRP A 71 -4.54 8.97 -20.21
C TRP A 71 -5.51 9.58 -19.19
N GLU A 72 -6.08 8.77 -18.30
CA GLU A 72 -6.93 9.22 -17.20
C GLU A 72 -6.10 9.37 -15.93
N PHE A 73 -6.53 10.25 -15.01
CA PHE A 73 -5.90 10.29 -13.69
C PHE A 73 -6.11 8.95 -13.00
N THR A 74 -5.02 8.33 -12.53
CA THR A 74 -5.07 7.06 -11.82
C THR A 74 -6.04 7.17 -10.64
N SER A 75 -7.05 6.30 -10.57
CA SER A 75 -8.02 6.31 -9.46
C SER A 75 -7.32 6.18 -8.10
N GLU A 76 -7.86 6.78 -7.04
CA GLU A 76 -7.26 6.65 -5.70
C GLU A 76 -7.12 5.20 -5.24
N SER A 77 -8.04 4.32 -5.64
CA SER A 77 -7.93 2.87 -5.41
C SER A 77 -6.72 2.27 -6.11
N SER A 78 -6.52 2.59 -7.39
CA SER A 78 -5.40 2.09 -8.20
C SER A 78 -4.06 2.63 -7.68
N ILE A 79 -4.01 3.89 -7.24
CA ILE A 79 -2.85 4.47 -6.57
C ILE A 79 -2.52 3.65 -5.32
N LYS A 80 -3.49 3.37 -4.45
CA LYS A 80 -3.27 2.59 -3.24
C LYS A 80 -2.80 1.17 -3.53
N ASP A 81 -3.41 0.49 -4.49
CA ASP A 81 -2.98 -0.86 -4.88
C ASP A 81 -1.56 -0.87 -5.46
N ASN A 82 -1.20 0.13 -6.27
CA ASN A 82 0.16 0.30 -6.78
C ASN A 82 1.17 0.60 -5.66
N LEU A 83 0.79 1.40 -4.65
CA LEU A 83 1.64 1.65 -3.49
C LEU A 83 1.85 0.39 -2.66
N ILE A 84 0.80 -0.41 -2.44
CA ILE A 84 0.91 -1.71 -1.76
C ILE A 84 1.84 -2.64 -2.55
N LEU A 85 1.71 -2.69 -3.87
CA LEU A 85 2.57 -3.48 -4.75
C LEU A 85 4.03 -3.01 -4.69
N LEU A 86 4.28 -1.70 -4.77
CA LEU A 86 5.62 -1.13 -4.70
C LEU A 86 6.27 -1.44 -3.33
N LEU A 87 5.51 -1.32 -2.24
CA LEU A 87 5.94 -1.69 -0.89
C LEU A 87 6.24 -3.18 -0.80
N PHE A 88 5.39 -4.04 -1.37
CA PHE A 88 5.61 -5.50 -1.44
C PHE A 88 6.89 -5.86 -2.18
N THR A 89 7.05 -5.34 -3.39
CA THR A 89 8.25 -5.58 -4.20
C THR A 89 9.49 -5.04 -3.50
N GLY A 90 9.46 -3.78 -3.04
CA GLY A 90 10.57 -3.14 -2.36
C GLY A 90 10.96 -3.86 -1.07
N TYR A 91 10.01 -4.29 -0.25
CA TYR A 91 10.28 -5.06 0.96
C TYR A 91 10.96 -6.40 0.63
N ASN A 92 10.43 -7.14 -0.34
CA ASN A 92 10.98 -8.45 -0.70
C ASN A 92 12.38 -8.36 -1.32
N THR A 93 12.67 -7.33 -2.12
CA THR A 93 13.96 -7.15 -2.80
C THR A 93 15.02 -6.48 -1.93
N SER A 94 14.66 -5.49 -1.10
CA SER A 94 15.62 -4.78 -0.24
C SER A 94 15.96 -5.54 1.05
N ASN A 95 15.03 -6.34 1.56
CA ASN A 95 15.18 -7.05 2.83
C ASN A 95 15.77 -8.46 2.65
N ASN A 96 16.33 -8.79 1.47
CA ASN A 96 16.95 -10.07 1.13
C ASN A 96 16.13 -11.31 1.53
N THR A 97 14.80 -11.24 1.52
CA THR A 97 13.97 -12.38 1.97
C THR A 97 13.72 -13.40 0.85
N TRP A 98 14.13 -13.07 -0.38
CA TRP A 98 14.04 -13.93 -1.57
C TRP A 98 15.37 -14.09 -2.33
N LEU A 99 16.51 -13.82 -1.68
CA LEU A 99 17.85 -14.21 -2.15
C LEU A 99 18.60 -14.95 -1.03
#